data_AF-A0A964YNT5-F1
#
_entry.id   AF-A0A964YNT5-F1
#
_cell.length_a   1.000
_cell.length_b   1.000
_cell.length_c   1.000
_cell.angle_alpha   90.00
_cell.angle_beta   90.00
_cell.angle_gamma   90.00
#
_symmetry.space_group_name_H-M   'P 1'
#
loop_
_entity.id
_entity.type
_entity.pdbx_description
1 polymer ?
#
loop_
_entity_poly.entity_id
_entity_poly.type
_entity_poly.pdbx_seq_one_letter_code
_entity_poly.pdbx_strand_id
1 'polypeptide(L)'
;MMNSTDYNDDNIPSFFLNYEYFSLAWGKKHRGYFLDPVNGLFMEYENPYDWYFFMSSEKFSGNCFWGYEKDGVIHRKLLFSNIRRASQKTIPPTMHPMDLNKIEADLDASGFDDSGGACDMGVTSYTLLIYDPTKDVYRRKILKTKGDSCLTSKSSYTQELLSYFK
;
A
#
# COMPACT_ATOMS: atom_id res chain seq x y z
N MET A 1 29.34 4.87 -5.01
CA MET A 1 28.84 4.28 -3.75
C MET A 1 27.37 4.65 -3.66
N MET A 2 26.47 3.68 -3.78
CA MET A 2 25.03 3.91 -3.60
C MET A 2 24.80 4.14 -2.11
N ASN A 3 24.32 5.33 -1.74
CA ASN A 3 23.71 5.53 -0.43
C ASN A 3 22.48 4.63 -0.40
N SER A 4 22.57 3.49 0.28
CA SER A 4 21.37 2.79 0.72
C SER A 4 20.65 3.74 1.66
N THR A 5 19.51 4.29 1.22
CA THR A 5 18.52 4.86 2.13
C THR A 5 17.94 3.70 2.93
N ASP A 6 18.72 3.21 3.90
CA ASP A 6 18.22 2.30 4.91
C ASP A 6 17.34 3.15 5.82
N TYR A 7 16.04 2.86 5.81
CA TYR A 7 15.10 3.52 6.70
C TYR A 7 15.44 3.12 8.14
N ASN A 8 16.14 4.01 8.84
CA ASN A 8 16.45 3.90 10.26
C ASN A 8 15.39 4.65 11.08
N ASP A 9 15.43 4.51 12.41
CA ASP A 9 14.46 5.17 13.31
C ASP A 9 14.38 6.69 13.12
N ASP A 10 15.45 7.32 12.61
CA ASP A 10 15.54 8.77 12.41
C ASP A 10 14.95 9.27 11.07
N ASN A 11 14.57 8.38 10.15
CA ASN A 11 14.05 8.77 8.83
C ASN A 11 12.91 7.85 8.36
N ILE A 12 11.95 7.59 9.25
CA ILE A 12 10.77 6.78 8.94
C ILE A 12 9.83 7.62 8.07
N PRO A 13 9.46 7.18 6.86
CA PRO A 13 8.49 7.90 6.05
C PRO A 13 7.13 7.93 6.74
N SER A 14 6.50 9.11 6.80
CA SER A 14 5.16 9.23 7.36
C SER A 14 4.11 8.46 6.55
N PHE A 15 4.38 8.23 5.25
CA PHE A 15 3.53 7.42 4.41
C PHE A 15 4.28 6.80 3.22
N PHE A 16 3.65 5.80 2.59
CA PHE A 16 4.00 5.29 1.28
C PHE A 16 2.75 5.19 0.40
N LEU A 17 2.93 5.30 -0.92
CA LEU A 17 1.97 4.80 -1.90
C LEU A 17 2.34 3.37 -2.25
N ASN A 18 1.39 2.45 -2.21
CA ASN A 18 1.62 1.04 -2.52
C ASN A 18 0.67 0.54 -3.60
N TYR A 19 1.27 0.04 -4.68
CA TYR A 19 0.60 -0.71 -5.74
C TYR A 19 0.91 -2.19 -5.55
N GLU A 20 -0.12 -3.03 -5.56
CA GLU A 20 0.05 -4.47 -5.42
C GLU A 20 -0.88 -5.22 -6.37
N TYR A 21 -0.37 -6.24 -7.04
CA TYR A 21 -1.15 -7.24 -7.74
C TYR A 21 -0.92 -8.61 -7.09
N PHE A 22 -2.01 -9.29 -6.75
CA PHE A 22 -2.00 -10.62 -6.19
C PHE A 22 -3.03 -11.51 -6.91
N SER A 23 -2.61 -12.68 -7.35
CA SER A 23 -3.50 -13.69 -7.91
C SER A 23 -3.08 -15.09 -7.47
N LEU A 24 -4.07 -15.90 -7.11
CA LEU A 24 -3.92 -17.35 -6.89
C LEU A 24 -4.36 -18.15 -8.13
N ALA A 25 -5.12 -17.52 -9.03
CA ALA A 25 -5.60 -18.17 -10.23
C ALA A 25 -4.44 -18.37 -11.22
N TRP A 26 -4.35 -19.56 -11.80
CA TRP A 26 -3.37 -19.91 -12.84
C TRP A 26 -1.90 -19.80 -12.38
N GLY A 27 -1.67 -20.02 -11.09
CA GLY A 27 -0.36 -19.93 -10.43
C GLY A 27 -0.23 -18.67 -9.59
N LYS A 28 0.44 -18.79 -8.43
CA LYS A 28 0.64 -17.65 -7.52
C LYS A 28 1.45 -16.57 -8.23
N LYS A 29 0.83 -15.41 -8.46
CA LYS A 29 1.48 -14.19 -8.93
C LYS A 29 1.34 -13.12 -7.87
N HIS A 30 2.45 -12.54 -7.46
CA HIS A 30 2.47 -11.48 -6.47
C HIS A 30 3.55 -10.47 -6.83
N ARG A 31 3.15 -9.26 -7.20
CA ARG A 31 4.08 -8.21 -7.63
C ARG A 31 3.55 -6.85 -7.28
N GLY A 32 4.42 -5.87 -7.17
CA GLY A 32 4.00 -4.53 -6.80
C GLY A 32 5.17 -3.58 -6.60
N TYR A 33 4.86 -2.41 -6.08
CA TYR A 33 5.86 -1.46 -5.65
C TYR A 33 5.39 -0.62 -4.46
N PHE A 34 6.37 -0.12 -3.72
CA PHE A 34 6.21 1.01 -2.82
C PHE A 34 6.83 2.26 -3.45
N LEU A 35 6.21 3.39 -3.20
CA LEU A 35 6.68 4.70 -3.59
C LEU A 35 6.69 5.58 -2.33
N ASP A 36 7.87 6.13 -2.02
CA ASP A 36 8.03 7.26 -1.11
C ASP A 36 8.13 8.53 -1.97
N PRO A 37 7.02 9.22 -2.21
CA PRO A 37 6.99 10.31 -3.18
C PRO A 37 7.59 11.62 -2.63
N VAL A 38 7.85 11.69 -1.31
CA VAL A 38 8.44 12.87 -0.65
C VAL A 38 9.97 12.77 -0.69
N ASN A 39 10.54 11.61 -0.37
CA ASN A 39 11.99 11.40 -0.40
C ASN A 39 12.50 10.90 -1.76
N GLY A 40 11.59 10.51 -2.67
CA GLY A 40 11.95 10.09 -4.01
C GLY A 40 12.53 8.68 -4.06
N LEU A 41 11.87 7.70 -3.44
CA LEU A 41 12.28 6.30 -3.49
C LEU A 41 11.20 5.42 -4.14
N PHE A 42 11.63 4.55 -5.05
CA PHE A 42 10.77 3.56 -5.69
C PHE A 42 11.32 2.15 -5.42
N MET A 43 10.47 1.27 -4.91
CA MET A 43 10.84 -0.07 -4.44
C MET A 43 9.93 -1.11 -5.08
N GLU A 44 10.43 -1.90 -6.03
CA GLU A 44 9.66 -2.84 -6.84
C GLU A 44 9.95 -4.30 -6.47
N TYR A 45 8.92 -5.14 -6.48
CA TYR A 45 9.03 -6.56 -6.16
C TYR A 45 8.21 -7.41 -7.13
N GLU A 46 8.75 -8.59 -7.45
CA GLU A 46 8.06 -9.62 -8.23
C GLU A 46 8.30 -10.99 -7.62
N ASN A 47 7.20 -11.70 -7.35
CA ASN A 47 7.10 -12.98 -6.65
C ASN A 47 8.06 -13.10 -5.46
N PRO A 48 7.97 -12.19 -4.47
CA PRO A 48 8.91 -12.19 -3.36
C PRO A 48 8.75 -13.43 -2.48
N TYR A 49 9.87 -13.92 -1.96
CA TYR A 49 9.93 -14.95 -0.94
C TYR A 49 9.78 -14.36 0.47
N ASP A 50 9.25 -15.14 1.41
CA ASP A 50 9.06 -14.77 2.83
C ASP A 50 8.34 -13.43 3.05
N TRP A 51 7.36 -13.12 2.21
CA TRP A 51 6.63 -11.87 2.25
C TRP A 51 5.66 -11.77 3.45
N TYR A 52 5.73 -10.65 4.16
CA TYR A 52 4.77 -10.35 5.23
C TYR A 52 3.54 -9.64 4.66
N PHE A 53 2.35 -10.21 4.86
CA PHE A 53 1.10 -9.62 4.38
C PHE A 53 0.47 -8.67 5.42
N PHE A 54 -0.40 -7.78 4.95
CA PHE A 54 -1.21 -6.92 5.83
C PHE A 54 -2.19 -7.76 6.66
N MET A 55 -2.41 -7.34 7.90
CA MET A 55 -3.41 -7.90 8.79
C MET A 55 -4.75 -7.18 8.58
N SER A 56 -5.85 -7.93 8.44
CA SER A 56 -7.19 -7.42 8.08
C SER A 56 -7.88 -6.57 9.15
N SER A 57 -7.34 -6.47 10.36
CA SER A 57 -7.82 -5.54 11.40
C SER A 57 -6.74 -5.29 12.46
N GLU A 58 -6.88 -4.19 13.21
CA GLU A 58 -6.04 -3.90 14.39
C GLU A 58 -6.18 -4.94 15.52
N LYS A 59 -7.24 -5.78 15.51
CA LYS A 59 -7.47 -6.85 16.50
C LYS A 59 -6.90 -8.22 16.09
N PHE A 60 -6.07 -8.28 15.05
CA PHE A 60 -5.39 -9.46 14.53
C PHE A 60 -6.31 -10.48 13.82
N SER A 61 -5.99 -10.68 12.53
CA SER A 61 -6.36 -11.76 11.60
C SER A 61 -7.68 -12.52 11.81
N GLY A 62 -8.64 -12.27 10.91
CA GLY A 62 -9.48 -13.33 10.37
C GLY A 62 -9.08 -13.58 8.92
N ASN A 63 -8.99 -14.86 8.50
CA ASN A 63 -8.72 -15.28 7.12
C ASN A 63 -9.56 -14.46 6.14
N CYS A 64 -8.98 -13.43 5.55
CA CYS A 64 -9.60 -12.79 4.41
C CYS A 64 -9.20 -13.61 3.20
N PHE A 65 -10.18 -14.23 2.56
CA PHE A 65 -9.99 -14.76 1.21
C PHE A 65 -9.49 -13.60 0.33
N TRP A 66 -8.32 -13.79 -0.28
CA TRP A 66 -7.76 -12.82 -1.23
C TRP A 66 -8.80 -12.58 -2.33
N GLY A 67 -9.24 -11.33 -2.51
CA GLY A 67 -10.42 -10.98 -3.32
C GLY A 67 -11.37 -10.00 -2.62
N TYR A 68 -11.31 -9.91 -1.29
CA TYR A 68 -12.06 -8.92 -0.48
C TYR A 68 -11.09 -7.98 0.25
N GLU A 69 -10.41 -7.14 -0.51
CA GLU A 69 -9.49 -6.15 0.07
C GLU A 69 -10.24 -5.25 1.05
N LYS A 70 -9.74 -5.22 2.28
CA LYS A 70 -10.17 -4.29 3.33
C LYS A 70 -8.97 -3.52 3.82
N ASP A 71 -9.19 -2.36 4.41
CA ASP A 71 -8.14 -1.68 5.14
C ASP A 71 -7.48 -2.62 6.16
N GLY A 72 -6.18 -2.41 6.40
CA GLY A 72 -5.38 -3.34 7.17
C GLY A 72 -4.16 -2.67 7.79
N VAL A 73 -3.35 -3.44 8.52
CA VAL A 73 -2.15 -2.91 9.18
C VAL A 73 -0.96 -3.84 9.01
N ILE A 74 0.25 -3.27 9.03
CA ILE A 74 1.51 -4.02 9.06
C ILE A 74 2.49 -3.34 10.01
N HIS A 75 3.17 -4.11 10.86
CA HIS A 75 4.21 -3.55 11.71
C HIS A 75 5.35 -2.96 10.87
N ARG A 76 5.88 -1.81 11.29
CA ARG A 76 6.95 -1.10 10.58
C ARG A 76 8.12 -2.03 10.25
N LYS A 77 8.60 -2.80 11.23
CA LYS A 77 9.71 -3.75 11.05
C LYS A 77 9.44 -4.81 9.97
N LEU A 78 8.19 -5.25 9.82
CA LEU A 78 7.79 -6.26 8.83
C LEU A 78 7.68 -5.64 7.44
N LEU A 79 7.09 -4.44 7.34
CA LEU A 79 7.07 -3.69 6.08
C LEU A 79 8.48 -3.38 5.59
N PHE A 80 9.37 -2.95 6.47
CA PHE A 80 10.75 -2.66 6.10
C PHE A 80 11.52 -3.92 5.71
N SER A 81 11.20 -5.07 6.32
CA SER A 81 11.72 -6.37 5.87
C SER A 81 11.27 -6.72 4.44
N ASN A 82 10.03 -6.38 4.07
CA ASN A 82 9.55 -6.51 2.69
C ASN A 82 10.29 -5.55 1.74
N ILE A 83 10.41 -4.27 2.11
CA ILE A 83 11.10 -3.23 1.31
C ILE A 83 12.57 -3.59 1.06
N ARG A 84 13.26 -4.16 2.05
CA ARG A 84 14.67 -4.60 1.90
C ARG A 84 14.86 -5.73 0.89
N ARG A 85 13.80 -6.49 0.60
CA ARG A 85 13.79 -7.56 -0.42
C ARG A 85 13.39 -7.04 -1.80
N ALA A 86 12.86 -5.82 -1.90
CA ALA A 86 12.50 -5.18 -3.15
C ALA A 86 13.73 -4.55 -3.81
N SER A 87 13.71 -4.48 -5.15
CA SER A 87 14.68 -3.72 -5.93
C SER A 87 14.41 -2.23 -5.76
N GLN A 88 15.45 -1.44 -5.46
CA GLN A 88 15.31 -0.03 -5.12
C GLN A 88 15.97 0.88 -6.15
N LYS A 89 15.32 2.01 -6.44
CA LYS A 89 15.89 3.11 -7.22
C LYS A 89 15.42 4.45 -6.71
N THR A 90 16.32 5.43 -6.70
CA THR A 90 15.98 6.82 -6.45
C THR A 90 15.27 7.41 -7.66
N ILE A 91 14.24 8.21 -7.40
CA ILE A 91 13.52 8.99 -8.40
C ILE A 91 13.40 10.43 -7.89
N PRO A 92 13.13 11.42 -8.76
CA PRO A 92 12.80 12.76 -8.28
C PRO A 92 11.59 12.71 -7.34
N PRO A 93 11.60 13.43 -6.20
CA PRO A 93 10.41 13.66 -5.40
C PRO A 93 9.27 14.16 -6.27
N THR A 94 8.09 13.55 -6.13
CA THR A 94 6.92 13.86 -6.95
C THR A 94 5.82 14.57 -6.16
N MET A 95 5.98 14.72 -4.84
CA MET A 95 4.89 15.16 -3.98
C MET A 95 5.32 16.08 -2.83
N HIS A 96 4.49 17.10 -2.62
CA HIS A 96 4.33 17.89 -1.39
C HIS A 96 4.19 17.03 -0.11
N PRO A 97 4.81 17.29 1.07
CA PRO A 97 4.23 16.81 2.32
C PRO A 97 2.78 17.28 2.43
N MET A 98 1.86 16.34 2.71
CA MET A 98 0.43 16.61 2.85
C MET A 98 -0.02 16.46 4.30
N ASP A 99 -1.15 17.05 4.64
CA ASP A 99 -1.82 16.84 5.94
C ASP A 99 -2.46 15.44 5.97
N LEU A 100 -1.68 14.47 6.43
CA LEU A 100 -2.08 13.07 6.48
C LEU A 100 -3.28 12.83 7.40
N ASN A 101 -3.45 13.63 8.47
CA ASN A 101 -4.60 13.48 9.38
C ASN A 101 -5.90 13.83 8.65
N LYS A 102 -5.88 14.91 7.85
CA LYS A 102 -7.03 15.31 7.05
C LYS A 102 -7.35 14.29 5.97
N ILE A 103 -6.32 13.76 5.29
CA ILE A 103 -6.49 12.73 4.26
C ILE A 103 -7.04 11.44 4.87
N GLU A 104 -6.48 10.97 5.99
CA GLU A 104 -6.95 9.76 6.68
C GLU A 104 -8.42 9.89 7.08
N ALA A 105 -8.80 11.02 7.69
CA ALA A 105 -10.18 11.26 8.11
C ALA A 105 -11.17 11.31 6.94
N ASP A 106 -10.79 11.93 5.81
CA ASP A 106 -11.65 11.99 4.62
C ASP A 106 -11.81 10.59 3.98
N LEU A 107 -10.73 9.83 3.87
CA LEU A 107 -10.76 8.44 3.38
C LEU A 107 -11.69 7.56 4.21
N ASP A 108 -11.63 7.68 5.54
CA ASP A 108 -12.45 6.90 6.47
C ASP A 108 -13.94 7.26 6.39
N ALA A 109 -14.27 8.52 6.15
CA ALA A 109 -15.64 9.00 6.11
C ALA A 109 -16.33 8.79 4.74
N SER A 110 -15.55 8.70 3.66
CA SER A 110 -16.10 8.81 2.29
C SER A 110 -16.77 7.54 1.78
N GLY A 111 -16.35 6.37 2.26
CA GLY A 111 -16.77 5.09 1.69
C GLY A 111 -16.32 4.90 0.23
N PHE A 112 -16.99 4.00 -0.49
CA PHE A 112 -16.55 3.54 -1.81
C PHE A 112 -17.68 3.57 -2.84
N ASP A 113 -17.31 3.76 -4.10
CA ASP A 113 -18.07 3.26 -5.25
C ASP A 113 -17.67 1.80 -5.51
N ASP A 114 -18.68 0.94 -5.64
CA ASP A 114 -18.53 -0.49 -5.96
C ASP A 114 -19.23 -0.78 -7.28
N SER A 115 -18.48 -1.31 -8.25
CA SER A 115 -19.00 -1.65 -9.58
C SER A 115 -19.06 -3.16 -9.83
N GLY A 116 -18.85 -4.00 -8.80
CA GLY A 116 -18.67 -5.44 -8.94
C GLY A 116 -17.32 -5.79 -9.60
N GLY A 117 -16.87 -7.03 -9.39
CA GLY A 117 -15.64 -7.57 -9.98
C GLY A 117 -15.90 -8.73 -10.95
N ALA A 118 -14.81 -9.36 -11.39
CA ALA A 118 -14.83 -10.60 -12.18
C ALA A 118 -14.38 -11.79 -11.34
N CYS A 119 -14.52 -13.03 -11.83
CA CYS A 119 -13.99 -14.20 -11.12
C CYS A 119 -12.58 -14.53 -11.61
N ASP A 120 -11.71 -14.98 -10.69
CA ASP A 120 -10.38 -15.52 -10.97
C ASP A 120 -9.42 -14.56 -11.71
N MET A 121 -9.61 -13.24 -11.59
CA MET A 121 -8.71 -12.23 -12.19
C MET A 121 -7.56 -11.86 -11.24
N GLY A 122 -7.69 -12.24 -9.96
CA GLY A 122 -6.86 -11.70 -8.89
C GLY A 122 -7.26 -10.27 -8.58
N VAL A 123 -6.43 -9.60 -7.79
CA VAL A 123 -6.71 -8.25 -7.30
C VAL A 123 -5.51 -7.36 -7.56
N THR A 124 -5.79 -6.18 -8.09
CA THR A 124 -4.88 -5.04 -8.09
C THR A 124 -5.36 -4.02 -7.08
N SER A 125 -4.49 -3.62 -6.16
CA SER A 125 -4.75 -2.68 -5.07
C SER A 125 -3.85 -1.45 -5.20
N TYR A 126 -4.46 -0.27 -5.08
CA TYR A 126 -3.78 1.02 -4.97
C TYR A 126 -4.09 1.57 -3.58
N THR A 127 -3.08 1.74 -2.76
CA THR A 127 -3.25 2.04 -1.33
C THR A 127 -2.32 3.13 -0.85
N LEU A 128 -2.79 3.87 0.16
CA LEU A 128 -1.98 4.79 0.95
C LEU A 128 -1.65 4.09 2.27
N LEU A 129 -0.37 3.98 2.60
CA LEU A 129 0.12 3.42 3.85
C LEU A 129 0.52 4.58 4.76
N ILE A 130 -0.18 4.80 5.87
CA ILE A 130 0.08 5.90 6.81
C ILE A 130 0.71 5.33 8.08
N TYR A 131 1.83 5.89 8.52
CA TYR A 131 2.51 5.45 9.73
C TYR A 131 1.80 5.96 11.00
N ASP A 132 1.43 5.03 11.89
CA ASP A 132 0.96 5.30 13.25
C ASP A 132 2.11 5.06 14.24
N PRO A 133 2.76 6.12 14.74
CA PRO A 133 3.90 5.98 15.65
C PRO A 133 3.50 5.46 17.03
N THR A 134 2.23 5.57 17.44
CA THR A 134 1.76 5.09 18.75
C THR A 134 1.71 3.57 18.79
N LYS A 135 1.37 2.95 17.66
CA LYS A 135 1.22 1.49 17.52
C LYS A 135 2.41 0.82 16.81
N ASP A 136 3.36 1.59 16.26
CA ASP A 136 4.47 1.12 15.42
C ASP A 136 4.00 0.27 14.22
N VAL A 137 2.99 0.77 13.52
CA VAL A 137 2.37 0.12 12.35
C VAL A 137 2.13 1.12 11.22
N TYR A 138 2.11 0.61 10.00
CA TYR A 138 1.51 1.31 8.87
C TYR A 138 0.07 0.84 8.71
N ARG A 139 -0.85 1.80 8.64
CA ARG A 139 -2.26 1.58 8.31
C ARG A 139 -2.44 1.71 6.81
N ARG A 140 -3.01 0.68 6.20
CA ARG A 140 -3.36 0.63 4.79
C ARG A 140 -4.76 1.22 4.60
N LYS A 141 -4.85 2.27 3.80
CA LYS A 141 -6.10 2.85 3.30
C LYS A 141 -6.24 2.54 1.81
N ILE A 142 -7.31 1.88 1.43
CA ILE A 142 -7.59 1.55 0.03
C ILE A 142 -8.05 2.81 -0.72
N LEU A 143 -7.37 3.12 -1.82
CA LEU A 143 -7.80 4.17 -2.75
C LEU A 143 -8.62 3.57 -3.89
N LYS A 144 -8.16 2.44 -4.41
CA LYS A 144 -8.78 1.74 -5.53
C LYS A 144 -8.41 0.27 -5.56
N THR A 145 -9.34 -0.57 -5.97
CA THR A 145 -9.06 -1.96 -6.37
C THR A 145 -9.61 -2.26 -7.76
N LYS A 146 -9.04 -3.26 -8.42
CA LYS A 146 -9.54 -3.83 -9.68
C LYS A 146 -9.38 -5.35 -9.67
N GLY A 147 -10.22 -6.06 -10.43
CA GLY A 147 -10.16 -7.51 -10.57
C GLY A 147 -11.35 -8.17 -9.88
N ASP A 148 -11.10 -9.01 -8.88
CA ASP A 148 -12.18 -9.75 -8.20
C ASP A 148 -13.16 -8.84 -7.43
N SER A 149 -12.68 -7.67 -6.99
CA SER A 149 -13.52 -6.58 -6.50
C SER A 149 -13.03 -5.25 -7.08
N CYS A 150 -13.94 -4.42 -7.57
CA CYS A 150 -13.63 -3.09 -8.09
C CYS A 150 -14.21 -2.01 -7.18
N LEU A 151 -13.37 -1.48 -6.30
CA LEU A 151 -13.70 -0.39 -5.39
C LEU A 151 -12.94 0.87 -5.80
N THR A 152 -13.55 2.04 -5.64
CA THR A 152 -12.84 3.33 -5.71
C THR A 152 -13.32 4.21 -4.56
N SER A 153 -12.39 4.73 -3.76
CA SER A 153 -12.74 5.61 -2.64
C SER A 153 -13.40 6.89 -3.15
N LYS A 154 -14.43 7.33 -2.44
CA LYS A 154 -15.15 8.59 -2.71
C LYS A 154 -14.43 9.81 -2.14
N SER A 155 -13.31 9.62 -1.47
CA SER A 155 -12.52 10.72 -0.89
C SER A 155 -12.16 11.74 -1.95
N SER A 156 -12.22 13.00 -1.55
CA SER A 156 -11.80 14.15 -2.35
C SER A 156 -10.32 14.09 -2.76
N TYR A 157 -9.51 13.31 -2.05
CA TYR A 157 -8.08 13.11 -2.30
C TYR A 157 -7.77 11.95 -3.26
N THR A 158 -8.75 11.09 -3.56
CA THR A 158 -8.52 9.84 -4.29
C THR A 158 -7.91 10.09 -5.67
N GLN A 159 -8.41 11.06 -6.44
CA GLN A 159 -7.91 11.32 -7.79
C GLN A 159 -6.48 11.83 -7.78
N GLU A 160 -6.15 12.76 -6.87
CA GLU A 160 -4.78 13.28 -6.72
C GLU A 160 -3.82 12.16 -6.32
N LEU A 161 -4.16 11.37 -5.28
CA LEU A 161 -3.32 10.27 -4.82
C LEU A 161 -3.10 9.21 -5.92
N LEU A 162 -4.14 8.89 -6.69
CA LEU A 162 -4.04 7.95 -7.80
C LEU A 162 -3.14 8.46 -8.93
N SER A 163 -2.99 9.78 -9.10
CA SER A 163 -2.16 10.36 -10.16
C SER A 163 -0.65 10.11 -9.99
N TYR A 164 -0.22 9.75 -8.78
CA TYR A 164 1.18 9.43 -8.48
C TYR A 164 1.56 7.98 -8.81
N PHE A 165 0.57 7.12 -9.05
CA PHE A 165 0.83 5.75 -9.49
C PHE A 165 1.13 5.75 -10.99
N LYS A 166 2.22 5.06 -11.37
CA LYS A 166 2.67 4.92 -12.75
C LYS A 166 2.05 3.71 -13.42
#